data_AF-A0AAU4EDY3-F1
#
_entry.id   AF-A0AAU4EDY3-F1
#
_cell.length_a   1.000
_cell.length_b   1.000
_cell.length_c   1.000
_cell.angle_alpha   90.00
_cell.angle_beta   90.00
_cell.angle_gamma   90.00
#
_symmetry.space_group_name_H-M   'P 1'
#
loop_
_entity.id
_entity.type
_entity.pdbx_description
1 polymer ?
#
loop_
_entity_poly.entity_id
_entity_poly.type
_entity_poly.pdbx_seq_one_letter_code
_entity_poly.pdbx_strand_id
1 'polypeptide(L)'
;MTTNGAGRPTAPCRFCGRPPRPRDHRVPGPSGPICVDCVQAGLWVIRDGGERPNEAGETLEAVSSPQAPVCEFCSRRERRTFLGFRRPLVRVRCAPRDAVICGDCLDHAGDALNLALRQ
;
A
#
# COMPACT_ATOMS: atom_id res chain seq x y z
N MET A 1 -2.79 -10.83 -24.05
CA MET A 1 -4.17 -10.33 -24.12
C MET A 1 -4.26 -9.11 -23.22
N THR A 2 -4.25 -7.93 -23.84
CA THR A 2 -4.32 -6.61 -23.19
C THR A 2 -5.79 -6.23 -22.98
N THR A 3 -6.26 -6.25 -21.74
CA THR A 3 -7.57 -5.69 -21.39
C THR A 3 -7.39 -4.25 -20.94
N ASN A 4 -7.49 -3.34 -21.91
CA ASN A 4 -7.87 -1.96 -21.69
C ASN A 4 -9.34 -1.94 -21.24
N GLY A 5 -9.55 -1.57 -19.99
CA GLY A 5 -10.86 -1.40 -19.38
C GLY A 5 -10.64 -0.85 -17.99
N ALA A 6 -10.50 0.48 -17.88
CA ALA A 6 -10.46 1.20 -16.61
C ALA A 6 -11.84 1.12 -15.94
N GLY A 7 -12.22 -0.08 -15.50
CA GLY A 7 -13.31 -0.28 -14.56
C GLY A 7 -12.91 0.40 -13.27
N ARG A 8 -13.64 1.46 -12.90
CA ARG A 8 -13.45 2.13 -11.63
C ARG A 8 -13.51 1.06 -10.53
N PRO A 9 -12.49 0.92 -9.66
CA PRO A 9 -12.48 -0.14 -8.67
C PRO A 9 -13.72 0.01 -7.78
N THR A 10 -14.73 -0.84 -7.98
CA THR A 10 -15.98 -0.87 -7.21
C THR A 10 -15.76 -1.49 -5.84
N ALA A 11 -14.62 -2.16 -5.65
CA ALA A 11 -14.23 -2.79 -4.41
C ALA A 11 -13.86 -1.75 -3.33
N PRO A 12 -14.17 -2.05 -2.04
CA PRO A 12 -13.71 -1.28 -0.90
C PRO A 12 -12.18 -1.18 -0.83
N CYS A 13 -11.68 -0.15 -0.12
CA CYS A 13 -10.23 0.00 0.08
C CYS A 13 -9.70 -1.18 0.91
N ARG A 14 -8.60 -1.77 0.47
CA ARG A 14 -7.96 -2.91 1.13
C ARG A 14 -7.50 -2.61 2.57
N PHE A 15 -7.11 -1.36 2.82
CA PHE A 15 -6.50 -0.92 4.09
C PHE A 15 -7.49 -0.29 5.07
N CYS A 16 -8.56 0.37 4.62
CA CYS A 16 -9.54 1.01 5.51
C CYS A 16 -10.98 0.54 5.28
N GLY A 17 -11.22 -0.37 4.33
CA GLY A 17 -12.57 -0.85 4.01
C GLY A 17 -13.50 0.21 3.40
N ARG A 18 -13.03 1.44 3.14
CA ARG A 18 -13.89 2.52 2.64
C ARG A 18 -14.43 2.20 1.24
N PRO A 19 -15.76 2.28 1.00
CA PRO A 19 -16.32 2.11 -0.33
C PRO A 19 -15.84 3.22 -1.28
N PRO A 20 -15.82 2.98 -2.61
CA PRO A 20 -15.42 3.98 -3.60
C PRO A 20 -16.40 5.16 -3.63
N ARG A 21 -15.88 6.39 -3.64
CA ARG A 21 -16.67 7.61 -3.89
C ARG A 21 -16.47 8.11 -5.33
N PRO A 22 -17.46 8.78 -5.97
CA PRO A 22 -17.23 9.73 -7.09
C PRO A 22 -16.14 10.70 -6.67
N ARG A 23 -14.98 10.88 -7.27
CA ARG A 23 -14.27 10.44 -8.47
C ARG A 23 -12.92 9.90 -7.96
N ASP A 24 -12.97 8.99 -6.97
CA ASP A 24 -11.79 8.52 -6.26
C ASP A 24 -10.85 7.80 -7.21
N HIS A 25 -9.60 8.23 -7.23
CA HIS A 25 -8.50 7.45 -7.77
C HIS A 25 -8.09 6.40 -6.74
N ARG A 26 -7.82 5.18 -7.22
CA ARG A 26 -7.38 4.08 -6.38
C ARG A 26 -6.32 3.29 -7.12
N VAL A 27 -5.32 2.83 -6.37
CA VAL A 27 -4.27 1.98 -6.90
C VAL A 27 -4.79 0.54 -6.89
N PRO A 28 -4.80 -0.17 -8.03
CA PRO A 28 -5.23 -1.57 -8.05
C PRO A 28 -4.24 -2.43 -7.28
N GLY A 29 -4.75 -3.48 -6.64
CA GLY A 29 -3.95 -4.43 -5.87
C GLY A 29 -4.54 -5.84 -5.90
N PRO A 30 -3.74 -6.87 -5.62
CA PRO A 30 -4.15 -8.27 -5.77
C PRO A 30 -5.32 -8.65 -4.85
N SER A 31 -5.32 -8.13 -3.63
CA SER A 31 -6.36 -8.36 -2.62
C SER A 31 -7.46 -7.28 -2.62
N GLY A 32 -7.36 -6.30 -3.52
CA GLY A 32 -8.25 -5.13 -3.57
C GLY A 32 -7.49 -3.81 -3.76
N PRO A 33 -8.21 -2.74 -4.10
CA PRO A 33 -7.62 -1.44 -4.38
C PRO A 33 -7.21 -0.70 -3.10
N ILE A 34 -6.26 0.23 -3.20
CA ILE A 34 -5.86 1.14 -2.11
C ILE A 34 -6.32 2.56 -2.45
N CYS A 35 -6.98 3.25 -1.52
CA CYS A 35 -7.35 4.66 -1.68
C CYS A 35 -6.17 5.61 -1.47
N VAL A 36 -6.26 6.81 -2.02
CA VAL A 36 -5.24 7.87 -1.87
C VAL A 36 -4.84 8.09 -0.41
N ASP A 37 -5.83 8.20 0.48
CA ASP A 37 -5.61 8.47 1.91
C ASP A 37 -4.75 7.38 2.58
N CYS A 38 -5.01 6.11 2.28
CA CYS A 38 -4.22 4.99 2.82
C CYS A 38 -2.81 4.91 2.21
N VAL A 39 -2.66 5.27 0.93
CA VAL A 39 -1.33 5.39 0.31
C VAL A 39 -0.53 6.48 1.02
N GLN A 40 -1.11 7.67 1.19
CA GLN A 40 -0.45 8.79 1.84
C GLN A 40 -0.13 8.50 3.31
N ALA A 41 -1.07 7.97 4.08
CA ALA A 41 -0.85 7.61 5.49
C ALA A 41 0.27 6.57 5.63
N GLY A 42 0.30 5.56 4.76
CA GLY A 42 1.39 4.59 4.76
C GLY A 42 2.74 5.23 4.41
N LEU A 43 2.80 6.18 3.46
CA LEU A 43 4.06 6.86 3.11
C LEU A 43 4.59 7.65 4.30
N TRP A 44 3.71 8.26 5.09
CA TRP A 44 4.10 8.88 6.36
C TRP A 44 4.67 7.87 7.34
N VAL A 45 4.00 6.73 7.54
CA VAL A 45 4.47 5.64 8.41
C VAL A 45 5.87 5.14 7.99
N ILE A 46 6.14 5.00 6.69
CA ILE A 46 7.47 4.61 6.20
C ILE A 46 8.52 5.70 6.45
N ARG A 47 8.13 6.97 6.33
CA ARG A 47 9.04 8.11 6.42
C ARG A 47 9.47 8.42 7.85
N ASP A 48 8.53 8.44 8.79
CA ASP A 48 8.79 8.84 10.18
C ASP A 48 8.81 7.67 11.17
N GLY A 49 8.40 6.46 10.73
CA GLY A 49 8.32 5.27 11.57
C GLY A 49 7.18 5.30 12.59
N GLY A 50 6.36 6.36 12.60
CA GLY A 50 5.26 6.55 13.51
C GLY A 50 4.00 5.84 13.05
N GLU A 51 3.21 5.38 14.01
CA GLU A 51 1.88 4.85 13.76
C GLU A 51 0.93 5.95 13.28
N ARG A 52 0.04 5.63 12.33
CA ARG A 52 -0.96 6.57 11.81
C ARG A 52 -2.32 5.91 11.71
N PRO A 53 -3.41 6.57 12.12
CA PRO A 53 -4.75 6.05 11.84
C PRO A 53 -5.04 6.15 10.33
N ASN A 54 -5.75 5.16 9.81
CA ASN A 54 -6.41 5.26 8.52
C ASN A 54 -7.77 5.96 8.65
N GLU A 55 -8.46 6.16 7.53
CA GLU A 55 -9.80 6.77 7.48
C GLU A 55 -10.90 5.99 8.23
N ALA A 56 -10.67 4.72 8.56
CA ALA A 56 -11.56 3.92 9.38
C ALA A 56 -11.19 3.95 10.87
N GLY A 57 -10.18 4.74 11.26
CA GLY A 57 -9.66 4.81 12.62
C GLY A 57 -8.78 3.61 13.02
N GLU A 58 -8.44 2.73 12.08
CA GLU A 58 -7.57 1.58 12.32
C GLU A 58 -6.11 2.01 12.17
N THR A 59 -5.22 1.48 13.01
CA THR A 59 -3.81 1.85 13.00
C THR A 59 -3.05 1.22 11.83
N LEU A 60 -2.27 2.04 11.14
CA LEU A 60 -1.21 1.66 10.22
C LEU A 60 0.13 1.75 10.97
N GLU A 61 0.87 0.63 10.99
CA GLU A 61 2.12 0.50 11.72
C GLU A 61 3.27 0.12 10.78
N ALA A 62 4.48 0.59 11.09
CA ALA A 62 5.70 0.19 10.39
C ALA A 62 6.22 -1.13 10.97
N VAL A 63 6.39 -2.15 10.12
CA VAL A 63 6.95 -3.45 10.49
C VAL A 63 8.19 -3.77 9.65
N SER A 64 9.28 -4.12 10.32
CA SER A 64 10.56 -4.52 9.70
C SER A 64 11.01 -5.92 10.07
N SER A 65 10.38 -6.55 11.07
CA SER A 65 10.72 -7.90 11.56
C SER A 65 10.69 -8.93 10.42
N PRO A 66 11.68 -9.85 10.35
CA PRO A 66 11.66 -10.96 9.40
C PRO A 66 10.43 -11.87 9.55
N GLN A 67 9.85 -11.94 10.74
CA GLN A 67 8.67 -12.76 11.04
C GLN A 67 7.37 -12.08 10.60
N ALA A 68 7.35 -10.75 10.46
CA ALA A 68 6.17 -10.00 10.03
C ALA A 68 5.70 -10.44 8.63
N PRO A 69 4.38 -10.34 8.32
CA PRO A 69 3.83 -10.81 7.04
C PRO A 69 4.48 -10.15 5.82
N VAL A 70 4.47 -10.84 4.68
CA VAL A 70 5.06 -10.33 3.43
C VAL A 70 4.23 -9.21 2.82
N CYS A 71 4.84 -8.40 1.95
CA CYS A 71 4.07 -7.48 1.11
C CYS A 71 3.12 -8.27 0.20
N GLU A 72 1.84 -7.95 0.20
CA GLU A 72 0.85 -8.66 -0.64
C GLU A 72 1.03 -8.36 -2.15
N PHE A 73 1.71 -7.27 -2.50
CA PHE A 73 1.90 -6.83 -3.90
C PHE A 73 3.10 -7.46 -4.59
N CYS A 74 4.21 -7.65 -3.87
CA CYS A 74 5.45 -8.18 -4.45
C CYS A 74 5.98 -9.42 -3.72
N SER A 75 5.29 -9.89 -2.68
CA SER A 75 5.66 -11.06 -1.87
C SER A 75 7.04 -10.99 -1.19
N ARG A 76 7.68 -9.82 -1.17
CA ARG A 76 9.02 -9.61 -0.56
C ARG A 76 8.93 -9.28 0.94
N ARG A 77 9.92 -9.75 1.70
CA ARG A 77 10.21 -9.38 3.11
C ARG A 77 11.44 -8.51 3.28
N GLU A 78 12.33 -8.51 2.30
CA GLU A 78 13.66 -7.92 2.38
C GLU A 78 14.06 -7.35 1.02
N ARG A 79 14.95 -6.35 1.05
CA ARG A 79 15.64 -5.87 -0.14
C ARG A 79 16.96 -6.62 -0.28
N ARG A 80 17.25 -7.12 -1.48
CA ARG A 80 18.57 -7.66 -1.83
C ARG A 80 19.37 -6.55 -2.48
N THR A 81 20.55 -6.26 -1.95
CA THR A 81 21.49 -5.33 -2.60
C THR A 81 22.22 -6.03 -3.73
N PHE A 82 22.85 -5.25 -4.61
CA PHE A 82 23.65 -5.77 -5.73
C PHE A 82 24.77 -6.72 -5.28
N LEU A 83 25.32 -6.52 -4.08
CA LEU A 83 26.35 -7.36 -3.48
C LEU A 83 25.79 -8.58 -2.72
N GLY A 84 24.50 -8.87 -2.83
CA GLY A 84 23.85 -10.01 -2.17
C GLY A 84 23.50 -9.80 -0.69
N PHE A 85 23.76 -8.62 -0.12
CA PHE A 85 23.35 -8.32 1.25
C PHE A 85 21.83 -8.16 1.36
N ARG A 86 21.26 -8.68 2.44
CA ARG A 86 19.85 -8.55 2.77
C ARG A 86 19.67 -7.36 3.71
N ARG A 87 18.81 -6.41 3.32
CA ARG A 87 18.40 -5.30 4.18
C ARG A 87 16.91 -5.46 4.54
N PRO A 88 16.51 -5.17 5.78
CA PRO A 88 15.11 -5.16 6.16
C PRO A 88 14.30 -4.26 5.22
N LEU A 89 13.18 -4.79 4.71
CA LEU A 89 12.21 -4.00 3.97
C LEU A 89 11.11 -3.57 4.94
N VAL A 90 11.10 -2.28 5.25
CA VAL A 90 10.02 -1.70 6.05
C VAL A 90 8.72 -1.84 5.27
N ARG A 91 7.69 -2.32 5.97
CA ARG A 91 6.35 -2.55 5.46
C ARG A 91 5.36 -1.82 6.34
N VAL A 92 4.27 -1.36 5.75
CA VAL A 92 3.12 -0.85 6.45
C VAL A 92 2.14 -2.00 6.63
N ARG A 93 1.66 -2.19 7.86
CA ARG A 93 0.64 -3.18 8.21
C ARG A 93 -0.58 -2.50 8.79
N CYS A 94 -1.76 -2.97 8.37
CA CYS A 94 -3.02 -2.73 9.05
C CYS A 94 -3.50 -4.05 9.65
N ALA A 95 -3.30 -4.26 10.94
CA ALA A 95 -3.57 -5.54 11.59
C ALA A 95 -5.06 -5.97 11.52
N PRO A 96 -6.06 -5.10 11.76
CA PRO A 96 -7.47 -5.48 11.69
C PRO A 96 -7.93 -5.97 10.31
N ARG A 97 -7.21 -5.58 9.25
CA ARG A 97 -7.51 -5.94 7.87
C ARG A 97 -6.61 -7.03 7.31
N ASP A 98 -5.59 -7.46 8.05
CA ASP A 98 -4.51 -8.32 7.55
C ASP A 98 -3.89 -7.78 6.24
N ALA A 99 -3.78 -6.46 6.11
CA ALA A 99 -3.26 -5.80 4.90
C ALA A 99 -1.81 -5.38 5.11
N VAL A 100 -0.93 -5.72 4.15
CA VAL A 100 0.51 -5.41 4.25
C VAL A 100 1.09 -4.98 2.90
N ILE A 101 1.73 -3.81 2.88
CA ILE A 101 2.40 -3.25 1.70
C ILE A 101 3.82 -2.78 2.07
N CYS A 102 4.81 -3.07 1.23
CA CYS A 102 6.18 -2.58 1.46
C CYS A 102 6.37 -1.15 0.98
N GLY A 103 7.39 -0.46 1.49
CA GLY A 103 7.77 0.88 1.06
C GLY A 103 7.88 1.01 -0.47
N ASP A 104 8.56 0.08 -1.16
CA ASP A 104 8.73 0.15 -2.62
C ASP A 104 7.39 0.15 -3.37
N CYS A 105 6.47 -0.75 -2.99
CA CYS A 105 5.15 -0.84 -3.63
C CYS A 105 4.28 0.36 -3.29
N LEU A 106 4.49 0.96 -2.13
CA LEU A 106 3.79 2.16 -1.70
C LEU A 106 4.28 3.41 -2.42
N ASP A 107 5.59 3.53 -2.66
CA ASP A 107 6.18 4.58 -3.49
C ASP A 107 5.62 4.50 -4.92
N HIS A 108 5.62 3.30 -5.53
CA HIS A 108 5.01 3.09 -6.84
C HIS A 108 3.51 3.40 -6.88
N ALA A 109 2.78 3.11 -5.80
CA ALA A 109 1.38 3.48 -5.66
C ALA A 109 1.21 5.01 -5.65
N GLY A 110 2.08 5.73 -4.94
CA GLY A 110 2.11 7.20 -4.93
C GLY A 110 2.38 7.79 -6.31
N ASP A 111 3.35 7.24 -7.05
CA ASP A 111 3.66 7.66 -8.42
C ASP A 111 2.48 7.45 -9.37
N ALA A 112 1.80 6.30 -9.27
CA ALA A 112 0.63 5.99 -10.08
C ALA A 112 -0.53 6.96 -9.82
N LEU A 113 -0.77 7.33 -8.55
CA LEU A 113 -1.77 8.33 -8.18
C LEU A 113 -1.40 9.72 -8.69
N ASN A 114 -0.14 10.13 -8.55
CA ASN A 114 0.34 11.40 -9.06
C ASN A 114 0.15 11.53 -10.57
N LEU A 115 0.39 10.45 -11.33
CA LEU A 115 0.15 10.42 -12.77
C LEU A 115 -1.35 10.54 -13.09
N ALA A 116 -2.20 9.81 -12.37
CA ALA A 116 -3.65 9.81 -12.60
C ALA A 116 -4.32 11.13 -12.24
N LEU A 117 -3.81 11.88 -11.26
CA LEU A 117 -4.34 13.17 -10.81
C LEU A 117 -3.92 14.36 -11.71
N ARG A 118 -2.92 14.17 -12.57
CA ARG A 118 -2.45 15.20 -13.52
C ARG A 118 -3.18 15.17 -14.86
N GLN A 119 -4.03 14.17 -15.07
CA GLN A 119 -4.86 13.99 -16.27
C GLN A 119 -6.25 14.58 -16.04
#